data_AF-A0A855K4R5-F1
#
_entry.id   AF-A0A855K4R5-F1
#
_cell.length_a   1.000
_cell.length_b   1.000
_cell.length_c   1.000
_cell.angle_alpha   90.00
_cell.angle_beta   90.00
_cell.angle_gamma   90.00
#
_symmetry.space_group_name_H-M   'P 1'
#
loop_
_entity.id
_entity.type
_entity.pdbx_description
1 polymer ?
#
loop_
_entity_poly.entity_id
_entity_poly.type
_entity_poly.pdbx_seq_one_letter_code
_entity_poly.pdbx_strand_id
1 'polypeptide(L)'
;MTRIAFIGLGNMGGGMAANLAKAGHDVRAFDLSQDALDRAKAAGCLPMASAGEAADGAEAVVTMLPAGTHVEAVYGDLFAASLLPAAI
;
A
#
# COMPACT_ATOMS: atom_id res chain seq x y z
N MET A 1 -3.11 10.06 13.23
CA MET A 1 -3.58 9.03 12.29
C MET A 1 -3.08 9.44 10.93
N THR A 2 -2.13 8.68 10.38
CA THR A 2 -1.50 8.97 9.07
C THR A 2 -2.11 8.05 8.02
N ARG A 3 -2.40 8.56 6.82
CA ARG A 3 -2.80 7.72 5.69
C ARG A 3 -1.58 7.14 5.00
N ILE A 4 -1.54 5.82 4.93
CA ILE A 4 -0.41 5.07 4.38
C ILE A 4 -0.92 4.18 3.25
N ALA A 5 -0.31 4.32 2.07
CA ALA A 5 -0.49 3.37 0.99
C ALA A 5 0.50 2.21 1.17
N PHE A 6 0.03 0.98 1.22
CA PHE A 6 0.88 -0.21 1.32
C PHE A 6 0.67 -1.10 0.09
N ILE A 7 1.71 -1.18 -0.76
CA ILE A 7 1.70 -1.91 -2.02
C ILE A 7 2.57 -3.16 -1.90
N GLY A 8 1.95 -4.33 -2.00
CA GLY A 8 2.59 -5.62 -1.80
C GLY A 8 2.33 -6.15 -0.39
N LEU A 9 1.54 -7.22 -0.31
CA LEU A 9 0.97 -7.81 0.91
C LEU A 9 1.38 -9.29 1.05
N GLY A 10 2.52 -9.65 0.46
CA GLY A 10 3.15 -10.96 0.62
C GLY A 10 3.62 -11.23 2.05
N ASN A 11 4.52 -12.21 2.22
CA ASN A 11 4.92 -12.72 3.53
C ASN A 11 5.40 -11.64 4.52
N MET A 12 6.13 -10.63 4.04
CA MET A 12 6.56 -9.50 4.88
C MET A 12 5.55 -8.36 4.88
N GLY A 13 5.08 -7.94 3.70
CA GLY A 13 4.24 -6.76 3.54
C GLY A 13 2.92 -6.86 4.32
N GLY A 14 2.26 -8.02 4.29
CA GLY A 14 0.99 -8.20 4.99
C GLY A 14 1.09 -8.02 6.51
N GLY A 15 2.16 -8.52 7.14
CA GLY A 15 2.40 -8.33 8.57
C GLY A 15 2.73 -6.89 8.94
N MET A 16 3.50 -6.19 8.09
CA MET A 16 3.81 -4.77 8.29
C MET A 16 2.56 -3.89 8.16
N ALA A 17 1.75 -4.10 7.13
CA ALA A 17 0.48 -3.39 6.93
C ALA A 17 -0.47 -3.60 8.13
N ALA A 18 -0.60 -4.84 8.59
CA ALA A 18 -1.40 -5.19 9.77
C ALA A 18 -0.92 -4.45 11.04
N ASN A 19 0.39 -4.35 11.25
CA ASN A 19 0.95 -3.64 12.40
C ASN A 19 0.65 -2.14 12.34
N LEU A 20 0.74 -1.53 11.16
CA LEU A 20 0.40 -0.12 10.95
C LEU A 20 -1.09 0.14 11.20
N ALA A 21 -1.97 -0.75 10.71
CA ALA A 21 -3.41 -0.67 10.97
C ALA A 21 -3.71 -0.81 12.47
N LYS A 22 -3.09 -1.78 13.15
CA LYS A 22 -3.20 -1.98 14.60
C LYS A 22 -2.72 -0.77 15.41
N ALA A 23 -1.73 -0.03 14.90
CA ALA A 23 -1.25 1.21 15.51
C ALA A 23 -2.18 2.43 15.29
N GLY A 24 -3.29 2.27 14.54
CA GLY A 24 -4.29 3.31 14.32
C GLY A 24 -4.02 4.21 13.10
N HIS A 25 -3.23 3.74 12.14
CA HIS A 25 -3.06 4.42 10.84
C HIS A 25 -4.18 4.03 9.85
N ASP A 26 -4.49 4.91 8.90
CA ASP A 26 -5.38 4.62 7.75
C ASP A 26 -4.56 3.89 6.69
N VAL A 27 -4.51 2.56 6.75
CA VAL A 27 -3.70 1.75 5.84
C VAL A 27 -4.54 1.34 4.62
N ARG A 28 -4.29 2.00 3.49
CA ARG A 28 -4.84 1.65 2.18
C ARG A 28 -3.94 0.62 1.51
N ALA A 29 -4.42 -0.59 1.34
CA ALA A 29 -3.60 -1.73 0.95
C ALA A 29 -3.92 -2.20 -0.48
N PHE A 30 -2.90 -2.53 -1.25
CA PHE A 30 -3.05 -3.10 -2.59
C PHE A 30 -2.07 -4.25 -2.83
N ASP A 31 -2.54 -5.30 -3.50
CA ASP A 31 -1.78 -6.45 -3.99
C ASP A 31 -2.56 -7.05 -5.19
N LEU A 32 -1.86 -7.80 -6.04
CA LEU A 32 -2.49 -8.53 -7.15
C LEU A 32 -3.23 -9.80 -6.67
N SER A 33 -2.89 -10.31 -5.50
CA SER A 33 -3.51 -11.48 -4.87
C SER A 33 -4.73 -11.07 -4.05
N GLN A 34 -5.91 -11.57 -4.45
CA GLN A 34 -7.14 -11.37 -3.68
C GLN A 34 -7.03 -11.95 -2.26
N ASP A 35 -6.41 -13.12 -2.10
CA ASP A 35 -6.19 -13.72 -0.79
C ASP A 35 -5.33 -12.84 0.14
N ALA A 36 -4.37 -12.09 -0.43
CA ALA A 36 -3.56 -11.16 0.34
C ALA A 36 -4.38 -9.93 0.78
N LEU A 37 -5.25 -9.42 -0.10
CA LEU A 37 -6.18 -8.33 0.21
C LEU A 37 -7.19 -8.73 1.30
N ASP A 38 -7.74 -9.94 1.22
CA ASP A 38 -8.70 -10.45 2.21
C ASP A 38 -8.06 -10.60 3.59
N ARG A 39 -6.81 -11.10 3.66
CA ARG A 39 -6.03 -11.14 4.90
C ARG A 39 -5.74 -9.74 5.45
N ALA A 40 -5.36 -8.79 4.60
CA ALA A 40 -5.11 -7.41 5.02
C ALA A 40 -6.39 -6.74 5.55
N LYS A 41 -7.53 -6.97 4.89
CA LYS A 41 -8.85 -6.52 5.36
C LYS A 41 -9.19 -7.07 6.73
N ALA A 42 -9.01 -8.37 6.93
CA ALA A 42 -9.22 -9.02 8.23
C ALA A 42 -8.30 -8.46 9.32
N ALA A 43 -7.13 -7.92 8.94
CA ALA A 43 -6.17 -7.28 9.83
C ALA A 43 -6.41 -5.77 10.04
N GLY A 44 -7.48 -5.19 9.50
CA GLY A 44 -7.85 -3.79 9.69
C GLY A 44 -7.30 -2.82 8.65
N CYS A 45 -6.70 -3.31 7.56
CA CYS A 45 -6.38 -2.47 6.40
C CYS A 45 -7.63 -2.25 5.53
N LEU A 46 -7.58 -1.23 4.68
CA LEU A 46 -8.59 -0.94 3.64
C LEU A 46 -8.08 -1.38 2.27
N PRO A 47 -8.56 -2.49 1.69
CA PRO A 47 -8.18 -2.91 0.34
C PRO A 47 -8.64 -1.90 -0.71
N MET A 48 -7.76 -1.56 -1.65
CA MET A 48 -8.05 -0.68 -2.79
C MET A 48 -7.96 -1.45 -4.10
N ALA A 49 -8.57 -0.93 -5.18
CA ALA A 49 -8.60 -1.65 -6.46
C ALA A 49 -7.30 -1.48 -7.28
N SER A 50 -6.46 -0.51 -6.93
CA SER A 50 -5.18 -0.26 -7.60
C SER A 50 -4.16 0.40 -6.65
N ALA A 51 -2.89 0.39 -7.05
CA ALA A 51 -1.84 1.13 -6.34
C ALA A 51 -2.09 2.64 -6.34
N GLY A 52 -2.60 3.19 -7.45
CA GLY A 52 -2.96 4.61 -7.55
C GLY A 52 -4.07 5.01 -6.58
N GLU A 53 -5.12 4.19 -6.46
CA GLU A 53 -6.19 4.43 -5.48
C GLU A 53 -5.68 4.33 -4.03
N ALA A 54 -4.76 3.42 -3.74
CA ALA A 54 -4.14 3.33 -2.43
C ALA A 54 -3.30 4.57 -2.10
N ALA A 55 -2.55 5.08 -3.08
CA ALA A 55 -1.72 6.26 -2.94
C ALA A 55 -2.49 7.59 -2.95
N ASP A 56 -3.75 7.59 -3.40
CA ASP A 56 -4.57 8.80 -3.44
C ASP A 56 -4.74 9.42 -2.04
N GLY A 57 -4.19 10.63 -1.90
CA GLY A 57 -4.15 11.37 -0.64
C GLY A 57 -3.27 10.76 0.45
N ALA A 58 -2.42 9.77 0.14
CA ALA A 58 -1.52 9.17 1.10
C ALA A 58 -0.40 10.14 1.52
N GLU A 59 -0.04 10.10 2.79
CA GLU A 59 1.08 10.86 3.36
C GLU A 59 2.39 10.06 3.30
N ALA A 60 2.29 8.73 3.20
CA ALA A 60 3.42 7.84 3.00
C ALA A 60 3.05 6.69 2.06
N VAL A 61 3.99 6.29 1.20
CA VAL A 61 3.84 5.12 0.32
C VAL A 61 4.90 4.08 0.67
N VAL A 62 4.46 2.86 0.95
CA VAL A 62 5.35 1.73 1.24
C VAL A 62 5.16 0.65 0.17
N THR A 63 6.24 0.30 -0.51
CA THR A 63 6.26 -0.84 -1.44
C THR A 63 7.04 -2.01 -0.83
N MET A 64 6.48 -3.22 -0.90
CA MET A 64 7.16 -4.45 -0.51
C MET A 64 6.98 -5.49 -1.61
N LEU A 65 7.86 -5.44 -2.62
CA LEU A 65 7.70 -6.17 -3.88
C LEU A 65 8.89 -7.12 -4.16
N PRO A 66 8.71 -8.18 -4.96
CA PRO A 66 9.73 -9.22 -5.12
C PRO A 66 11.04 -8.79 -5.80
N ALA A 67 11.03 -7.71 -6.59
CA ALA A 67 12.16 -7.28 -7.40
C ALA A 67 12.10 -5.78 -7.72
N GLY A 68 13.25 -5.17 -8.02
CA GLY A 68 13.37 -3.75 -8.32
C GLY A 68 12.54 -3.30 -9.52
N THR A 69 12.41 -4.12 -10.56
CA THR A 69 11.57 -3.82 -11.73
C THR A 69 10.09 -3.65 -11.38
N HIS A 70 9.59 -4.38 -10.38
CA HIS A 70 8.22 -4.19 -9.88
C HIS A 70 8.08 -2.87 -9.11
N VAL A 71 9.12 -2.47 -8.38
CA VAL A 71 9.17 -1.19 -7.66
C VAL A 71 9.17 -0.04 -8.66
N GLU A 72 10.03 -0.09 -9.67
CA GLU A 72 10.10 0.90 -10.75
C GLU A 72 8.75 1.06 -11.47
N ALA A 73 8.07 -0.05 -11.79
CA ALA A 73 6.76 -0.01 -12.42
C ALA A 73 5.72 0.70 -11.54
N VAL A 74 5.60 0.32 -10.27
CA VAL A 74 4.64 0.93 -9.34
C VAL A 74 4.92 2.43 -9.17
N TYR A 75 6.16 2.82 -8.89
CA TYR A 75 6.47 4.24 -8.71
C TYR A 75 6.34 5.04 -10.02
N GLY A 76 6.65 4.44 -11.16
CA GLY A 76 6.41 5.06 -12.48
C GLY A 76 4.94 5.43 -12.67
N ASP A 77 4.04 4.49 -12.37
CA ASP A 77 2.59 4.72 -12.44
C ASP A 77 2.12 5.77 -11.43
N LEU A 78 2.64 5.71 -10.19
CA LEU A 78 2.26 6.65 -9.13
C LEU A 78 2.71 8.09 -9.42
N PHE A 79 3.93 8.28 -9.93
CA PHE A 79 4.41 9.62 -10.28
C PHE A 79 3.66 10.19 -11.49
N ALA A 80 3.26 9.35 -12.45
CA ALA A 80 2.39 9.77 -13.55
C ALA A 80 1.00 10.21 -13.04
N ALA A 81 0.49 9.57 -11.98
CA ALA A 81 -0.79 9.90 -11.34
C ALA A 81 -0.74 11.13 -10.41
N SER A 82 0.41 11.79 -10.27
CA SER A 82 0.64 12.96 -9.39
C SER A 82 0.38 12.67 -7.91
N LEU A 83 1.35 12.04 -7.25
CA LEU A 83 1.40 11.94 -5.78
C LEU A 83 1.36 13.33 -5.13
N LEU A 84 0.82 13.40 -3.91
CA LEU A 84 0.83 14.64 -3.13
C LEU A 84 2.27 15.15 -2.96
N PRO A 85 2.54 16.47 -3.10
CA PRO A 85 3.88 17.04 -2.96
C PRO A 85 4.56 16.78 -1.61
N ALA A 86 3.78 16.40 -0.59
CA ALA A 86 4.24 16.15 0.78
C ALA A 86 4.34 14.65 1.13
N ALA A 87 4.01 13.75 0.22
CA ALA A 87 4.15 12.31 0.46
C ALA A 87 5.62 11.93 0.54
N ILE A 88 5.98 11.10 1.53
CA ILE A 88 7.33 10.52 1.70
C ILE A 88 7.38 9.05 1.30
#